data_AF-A0A1I2PXA5-F1
#
_entry.id   AF-A0A1I2PXA5-F1
#
_cell.length_a   1.000
_cell.length_b   1.000
_cell.length_c   1.000
_cell.angle_alpha   90.00
_cell.angle_beta   90.00
_cell.angle_gamma   90.00
#
_symmetry.space_group_name_H-M   'P 1'
#
loop_
_entity.id
_entity.type
_entity.pdbx_description
1 polymer ?
#
loop_
_entity_poly.entity_id
_entity_poly.type
_entity_poly.pdbx_seq_one_letter_code
_entity_poly.pdbx_strand_id
1 'polypeptide(L)'
;METKSIQSLYGYALDLTSFFEYLKYREPDSFDVARMTLLDLNELTSSVIEDYLDYSREYTDKGVIKTRSEAAIKRRYSSLSSFFNYYYKLDMIDRNPVSKVTPPRIKKQYQITPSVKDFLNIFLYLLNGRFTEFLILKVSAE
;
A
#
# COMPACT_ATOMS: atom_id res chain seq x y z
N MET A 1 -12.31 -20.26 -5.97
CA MET A 1 -11.21 -19.29 -6.18
C MET A 1 -11.84 -17.92 -5.97
N GLU A 2 -11.57 -17.25 -4.84
CA GLU A 2 -12.11 -15.90 -4.61
C GLU A 2 -11.61 -14.95 -5.71
N THR A 3 -12.53 -14.35 -6.44
CA THR A 3 -12.21 -13.38 -7.49
C THR A 3 -11.94 -12.03 -6.83
N LYS A 4 -10.70 -11.54 -6.93
CA LYS A 4 -10.37 -10.16 -6.50
C LYS A 4 -11.19 -9.18 -7.35
N SER A 5 -11.69 -8.11 -6.73
CA SER A 5 -12.37 -7.05 -7.47
C SER A 5 -11.44 -6.39 -8.49
N ILE A 6 -12.00 -5.86 -9.58
CA ILE A 6 -11.23 -5.13 -10.61
C ILE A 6 -10.41 -3.99 -9.98
N GLN A 7 -10.99 -3.27 -9.02
CA GLN A 7 -10.30 -2.21 -8.27
C GLN A 7 -9.10 -2.74 -7.47
N SER A 8 -9.23 -3.93 -6.89
CA SER A 8 -8.14 -4.58 -6.18
C SER A 8 -7.02 -4.93 -7.15
N LEU A 9 -7.35 -5.58 -8.28
CA LEU A 9 -6.39 -5.94 -9.33
C LEU A 9 -5.66 -4.71 -9.89
N TYR A 10 -6.40 -3.64 -10.18
CA TYR A 10 -5.83 -2.39 -10.66
C TYR A 10 -4.78 -1.84 -9.68
N GLY A 11 -5.10 -1.78 -8.39
CA GLY A 11 -4.11 -1.28 -7.44
C GLY A 11 -2.95 -2.27 -7.17
N TYR A 12 -3.15 -3.59 -7.31
CA TYR A 12 -2.01 -4.54 -7.33
C TYR A 12 -1.07 -4.26 -8.51
N ALA A 13 -1.63 -3.98 -9.70
CA ALA A 13 -0.84 -3.60 -10.87
C ALA A 13 -0.05 -2.30 -10.61
N LEU A 14 -0.70 -1.26 -10.06
CA LEU A 14 -0.01 -0.01 -9.70
C LEU A 14 1.12 -0.20 -8.69
N ASP A 15 0.91 -1.07 -7.69
CA ASP A 15 1.95 -1.35 -6.69
C ASP A 15 3.17 -2.06 -7.32
N LEU A 16 2.95 -2.96 -8.28
CA LEU A 16 4.01 -3.64 -9.02
C LEU A 16 4.70 -2.69 -10.01
N THR A 17 3.95 -1.87 -10.73
CA THR A 17 4.51 -0.83 -11.61
C THR A 17 5.46 0.07 -10.83
N SER A 18 5.03 0.56 -9.66
CA SER A 18 5.88 1.41 -8.80
C SER A 18 7.16 0.70 -8.34
N PHE A 19 7.16 -0.62 -8.19
CA PHE A 19 8.36 -1.39 -7.86
C PHE A 19 9.33 -1.47 -9.03
N PHE A 20 8.84 -1.79 -10.24
CA PHE A 20 9.70 -1.85 -11.42
C PHE A 20 10.22 -0.46 -11.84
N GLU A 21 9.44 0.59 -11.63
CA GLU A 21 9.91 1.98 -11.75
C GLU A 21 11.03 2.29 -10.76
N TYR A 22 10.94 1.79 -9.53
CA TYR A 22 12.02 1.93 -8.55
C TYR A 22 13.29 1.19 -8.98
N LEU A 23 13.17 -0.04 -9.52
CA LEU A 23 14.33 -0.75 -10.06
C LEU A 23 14.99 0.05 -11.20
N LYS A 24 14.20 0.65 -12.10
CA LYS A 24 14.69 1.55 -13.13
C LYS A 24 15.36 2.79 -12.56
N TYR A 25 14.79 3.39 -11.51
CA TYR A 25 15.38 4.55 -10.85
C TYR A 25 16.74 4.23 -10.22
N ARG A 26 16.88 3.06 -9.59
CA ARG A 26 18.12 2.61 -8.96
C ARG A 26 19.22 2.33 -10.00
N GLU A 27 18.83 1.79 -11.15
CA GLU A 27 19.72 1.37 -12.21
C GLU A 27 19.28 1.91 -13.58
N PRO A 28 19.38 3.24 -13.82
CA PRO A 28 18.79 3.90 -14.99
C PRO A 28 19.32 3.40 -16.33
N ASP A 29 20.60 3.02 -16.38
CA ASP A 29 21.25 2.64 -17.64
C ASP A 29 21.20 1.13 -17.91
N SER A 30 21.23 0.31 -16.84
CA SER A 30 21.26 -1.16 -16.95
C SER A 30 19.88 -1.80 -16.89
N PHE A 31 18.91 -1.20 -16.20
CA PHE A 31 17.60 -1.81 -16.02
C PHE A 31 16.63 -1.44 -17.15
N ASP A 32 15.99 -2.43 -17.77
CA ASP A 32 14.86 -2.23 -18.68
C ASP A 32 13.79 -3.29 -18.39
N VAL A 33 12.64 -2.84 -17.85
CA VAL A 33 11.52 -3.72 -17.50
C VAL A 33 11.02 -4.52 -18.71
N ALA A 34 11.11 -3.97 -19.91
CA ALA A 34 10.65 -4.65 -21.13
C ALA A 34 11.58 -5.79 -21.56
N ARG A 35 12.83 -5.81 -21.06
CA ARG A 35 13.84 -6.84 -21.34
C ARG A 35 14.04 -7.80 -20.17
N MET A 36 13.31 -7.59 -19.07
CA MET A 36 13.46 -8.36 -17.86
C MET A 36 13.04 -9.83 -18.07
N THR A 37 13.82 -10.73 -17.50
CA THR A 37 13.64 -12.18 -17.54
C THR A 37 13.44 -12.74 -16.13
N LEU A 38 13.14 -14.04 -16.04
CA LEU A 38 13.06 -14.74 -14.76
C LEU A 38 14.43 -14.82 -14.05
N LEU A 39 15.54 -14.74 -14.79
CA LEU A 39 16.89 -14.71 -14.20
C LEU A 39 17.12 -13.43 -13.42
N ASP A 40 16.71 -12.28 -13.98
CA ASP A 40 16.81 -10.99 -13.29
C ASP A 40 15.97 -10.97 -11.99
N LEU A 41 14.80 -11.63 -11.99
CA LEU A 41 14.00 -11.80 -10.78
C LEU A 41 14.72 -12.64 -9.70
N ASN A 42 15.51 -13.63 -10.11
CA ASN A 42 16.28 -14.50 -9.22
C ASN A 42 17.48 -13.77 -8.58
N GLU A 43 18.00 -12.72 -9.23
CA GLU A 43 19.09 -11.88 -8.73
C GLU A 43 18.64 -10.87 -7.68
N LEU A 44 17.34 -10.56 -7.62
CA LEU A 44 16.80 -9.66 -6.61
C LEU A 44 17.01 -10.23 -5.21
N THR A 45 17.52 -9.38 -4.32
CA THR A 45 17.79 -9.74 -2.92
C THR A 45 16.73 -9.15 -2.00
N SER A 46 16.66 -9.66 -0.76
CA SER A 46 15.77 -9.10 0.26
C SER A 46 16.08 -7.64 0.57
N SER A 47 17.36 -7.23 0.49
CA SER A 47 17.79 -5.83 0.64
C SER A 47 17.10 -4.94 -0.39
N VAL A 48 17.00 -5.35 -1.66
CA VAL A 48 16.34 -4.55 -2.70
C VAL A 48 14.86 -4.32 -2.38
N ILE A 49 14.21 -5.35 -1.82
CA ILE A 49 12.81 -5.27 -1.40
C ILE A 49 12.66 -4.33 -0.19
N GLU A 50 13.55 -4.41 0.80
CA GLU A 50 13.57 -3.51 1.96
C GLU A 50 13.80 -2.06 1.55
N ASP A 51 14.83 -1.81 0.72
CA ASP A 51 15.15 -0.48 0.19
C ASP A 51 13.96 0.10 -0.59
N TYR A 52 13.26 -0.71 -1.38
CA TYR A 52 12.05 -0.27 -2.07
C TYR A 52 10.93 0.13 -1.11
N LEU A 53 10.67 -0.68 -0.07
CA LEU A 53 9.60 -0.41 0.87
C LEU A 53 9.88 0.89 1.64
N ASP A 54 11.14 1.16 1.96
CA ASP A 54 11.57 2.39 2.61
C ASP A 54 11.54 3.58 1.65
N TYR A 55 12.05 3.45 0.41
CA TYR A 55 11.88 4.46 -0.65
C TYR A 55 10.40 4.82 -0.85
N SER A 56 9.52 3.83 -0.79
CA SER A 56 8.09 4.00 -0.96
C SER A 56 7.41 4.76 0.18
N ARG A 57 8.05 4.95 1.35
CA ARG A 57 7.42 5.61 2.51
C ARG A 57 7.17 7.08 2.26
N GLU A 58 8.01 7.72 1.48
CA GLU A 58 7.91 9.14 1.19
C GLU A 58 7.61 9.37 -0.29
N TYR A 59 6.86 10.43 -0.58
CA TYR A 59 6.62 10.88 -1.94
C TYR A 59 6.44 12.39 -1.94
N THR A 60 6.81 13.01 -3.06
CA THR A 60 6.56 14.44 -3.24
C THR A 60 5.23 14.65 -3.93
N ASP A 61 4.35 15.43 -3.32
CA ASP A 61 3.09 15.88 -3.91
C ASP A 61 3.07 17.40 -3.90
N LYS A 62 3.06 18.01 -5.10
CA LYS A 62 3.08 19.47 -5.31
C LYS A 62 4.21 20.18 -4.54
N GLY A 63 5.41 19.58 -4.54
CA GLY A 63 6.58 20.13 -3.86
C GLY A 63 6.62 19.89 -2.34
N VAL A 64 5.62 19.22 -1.77
CA VAL A 64 5.58 18.87 -0.34
C VAL A 64 5.89 17.38 -0.18
N ILE A 65 6.87 17.06 0.66
CA ILE A 65 7.16 15.67 1.05
C ILE A 65 6.02 15.18 1.95
N LYS A 66 5.41 14.07 1.54
CA LYS A 66 4.34 13.39 2.27
C LYS A 66 4.77 11.97 2.61
N THR A 67 4.38 11.52 3.78
CA THR A 67 4.56 10.12 4.20
C THR A 67 3.32 9.31 3.85
N ARG A 68 3.51 8.13 3.26
CA ARG A 68 2.43 7.15 3.04
C ARG A 68 2.06 6.47 4.34
N SER A 69 0.80 6.02 4.43
CA SER A 69 0.36 5.22 5.57
C SER A 69 1.04 3.85 5.60
N GLU A 70 1.25 3.29 6.80
CA GLU A 70 1.73 1.91 6.97
C GLU A 70 0.83 0.89 6.25
N ALA A 71 -0.47 1.18 6.12
CA ALA A 71 -1.38 0.34 5.36
C ALA A 71 -1.05 0.33 3.85
N ALA A 72 -0.67 1.47 3.28
CA ALA A 72 -0.24 1.54 1.89
C ALA A 72 1.08 0.79 1.66
N ILE A 73 2.04 0.92 2.59
CA ILE A 73 3.32 0.18 2.52
C ILE A 73 3.10 -1.32 2.67
N LYS A 74 2.24 -1.75 3.62
CA LYS A 74 1.84 -3.16 3.75
C LYS A 74 1.16 -3.69 2.50
N ARG A 75 0.34 -2.88 1.82
CA ARG A 75 -0.30 -3.27 0.56
C ARG A 75 0.75 -3.53 -0.52
N ARG A 76 1.72 -2.62 -0.71
CA ARG A 76 2.85 -2.80 -1.64
C ARG A 76 3.67 -4.05 -1.33
N TYR A 77 3.99 -4.28 -0.05
CA TYR A 77 4.61 -5.53 0.41
C TYR A 77 3.77 -6.76 0.01
N SER A 78 2.46 -6.70 0.21
CA SER A 78 1.55 -7.82 -0.10
C SER A 78 1.45 -8.08 -1.61
N SER A 79 1.51 -7.02 -2.42
CA SER A 79 1.58 -7.09 -3.88
C SER A 79 2.85 -7.81 -4.34
N LEU A 80 4.01 -7.40 -3.81
CA LEU A 80 5.29 -8.08 -4.08
C LEU A 80 5.30 -9.52 -3.58
N SER A 81 4.86 -9.76 -2.36
CA SER A 81 4.79 -11.10 -1.78
C SER A 81 3.97 -12.03 -2.66
N SER A 82 2.80 -11.59 -3.13
CA SER A 82 1.95 -12.40 -4.02
C SER A 82 2.63 -12.66 -5.37
N PHE A 83 3.28 -11.64 -5.94
CA PHE A 83 3.99 -11.72 -7.21
C PHE A 83 5.15 -12.71 -7.16
N PHE A 84 6.09 -12.58 -6.21
CA PHE A 84 7.22 -13.49 -6.09
C PHE A 84 6.80 -14.90 -5.66
N ASN A 85 5.80 -15.02 -4.78
CA ASN A 85 5.28 -16.34 -4.39
C ASN A 85 4.66 -17.09 -5.57
N TYR A 86 4.06 -16.40 -6.54
CA TYR A 86 3.48 -17.05 -7.72
C TYR A 86 4.56 -17.76 -8.54
N TYR A 87 5.62 -17.04 -8.93
CA TYR A 87 6.72 -17.62 -9.71
C TYR A 87 7.50 -18.67 -8.92
N TYR A 88 7.72 -18.43 -7.63
CA TYR A 88 8.44 -19.37 -6.77
C TYR A 88 7.68 -20.71 -6.62
N LYS A 89 6.36 -20.67 -6.41
CA LYS A 89 5.54 -21.88 -6.27
C LYS A 89 5.39 -22.69 -7.57
N LEU A 90 5.67 -22.07 -8.71
CA LEU A 90 5.66 -22.73 -10.01
C LEU A 90 7.08 -23.16 -10.44
N ASP A 91 8.05 -23.11 -9.52
CA ASP A 91 9.46 -23.44 -9.78
C ASP A 91 10.08 -22.64 -10.95
N MET A 92 9.55 -21.44 -11.22
CA MET A 92 10.02 -20.53 -12.27
C MET A 92 11.18 -19.64 -11.82
N ILE A 93 11.31 -19.47 -10.50
CA ILE A 93 12.43 -18.79 -9.84
C ILE A 93 12.87 -19.65 -8.65
N ASP A 94 14.16 -19.66 -8.35
CA ASP A 94 14.77 -20.49 -7.31
C ASP A 94 14.71 -19.84 -5.93
N ARG A 95 14.50 -18.51 -5.90
CA ARG A 95 14.54 -17.70 -4.68
C ARG A 95 13.35 -16.78 -4.61
N ASN A 96 12.76 -16.69 -3.43
CA ASN A 96 11.78 -15.66 -3.11
C ASN A 96 12.42 -14.59 -2.20
N PRO A 97 12.83 -13.41 -2.73
CA PRO A 97 13.49 -12.39 -1.93
C PRO A 97 12.59 -11.80 -0.84
N VAL A 98 11.27 -11.77 -1.08
CA VAL A 98 10.30 -11.20 -0.13
C VAL A 98 10.11 -12.08 1.10
N SER A 99 10.40 -13.40 1.00
CA SER A 99 10.25 -14.35 2.11
C SER A 99 11.13 -14.03 3.32
N LYS A 100 12.23 -13.30 3.12
CA LYS A 100 13.17 -12.88 4.18
C LYS A 100 12.88 -11.48 4.72
N VAL A 101 11.92 -10.76 4.15
CA VAL A 101 11.59 -9.39 4.52
C VAL A 101 10.48 -9.37 5.56
N THR A 102 10.69 -8.61 6.63
CA THR A 102 9.69 -8.45 7.68
C THR A 102 8.50 -7.63 7.16
N PRO A 103 7.26 -8.15 7.22
CA PRO A 103 6.09 -7.40 6.77
C PRO A 103 5.91 -6.08 7.56
N PRO A 104 5.56 -4.97 6.90
CA PRO A 104 5.21 -3.72 7.58
C PRO A 104 4.04 -3.92 8.55
N ARG A 105 4.20 -3.40 9.77
CA ARG A 105 3.18 -3.53 10.83
C ARG A 105 2.24 -2.34 10.82
N ILE A 106 0.96 -2.61 10.56
CA ILE A 106 -0.10 -1.62 10.73
C ILE A 106 -0.33 -1.44 12.23
N LYS A 107 -0.08 -0.24 12.77
CA LYS A 107 -0.57 0.14 14.10
C LYS A 107 -2.11 0.06 14.07
N LYS A 108 -2.73 -0.57 15.08
CA LYS A 108 -4.20 -0.64 15.19
C LYS A 108 -4.75 0.78 15.10
N GLN A 109 -5.49 1.07 14.03
CA GLN A 109 -6.29 2.28 13.93
C GLN A 109 -7.65 1.98 14.55
N TYR A 110 -8.12 2.87 15.41
CA TYR A 110 -9.48 2.80 15.92
C TYR A 110 -10.41 3.15 14.77
N GLN A 111 -11.20 2.17 14.32
CA GLN A 111 -12.31 2.47 13.43
C GLN A 111 -13.37 3.21 14.26
N ILE A 112 -13.61 4.47 13.94
CA ILE A 112 -14.71 5.23 14.53
C ILE A 112 -15.97 4.81 13.78
N THR A 113 -16.69 3.85 14.35
CA THR A 113 -18.05 3.52 13.91
C THR A 113 -19.01 4.51 14.58
N PRO A 114 -19.77 5.32 13.82
CA PRO A 114 -20.73 6.23 14.42
C PRO A 114 -21.75 5.45 15.25
N SER A 115 -22.01 5.91 16.47
CA SER A 115 -23.05 5.35 17.32
C SER A 115 -24.44 5.67 16.76
N VAL A 116 -25.48 4.98 17.24
CA VAL A 116 -26.88 5.33 16.92
C VAL A 116 -27.17 6.81 17.21
N LYS A 117 -26.58 7.36 18.28
CA LYS A 117 -26.71 8.78 18.63
C LYS A 117 -26.07 9.69 17.58
N ASP A 118 -24.91 9.32 17.03
CA ASP A 118 -24.24 10.09 15.98
C ASP A 118 -25.08 10.10 14.70
N PHE A 119 -25.68 8.96 14.33
CA PHE A 119 -26.62 8.89 13.22
C PHE A 119 -27.88 9.75 13.42
N LEU A 120 -28.47 9.74 14.61
CA LEU A 120 -29.62 10.59 14.93
C LEU A 120 -29.27 12.07 14.83
N ASN A 121 -28.07 12.47 15.29
CA ASN A 121 -27.62 13.85 15.16
C ASN A 121 -27.43 14.28 13.70
N ILE A 122 -26.87 13.40 12.85
CA ILE A 122 -26.76 13.64 11.40
C ILE A 122 -28.16 13.75 10.77
N PHE A 123 -29.09 12.87 11.14
CA PHE A 123 -30.45 12.91 10.61
C PHE A 123 -31.18 14.20 11.01
N LEU A 124 -31.08 14.60 12.27
CA LEU A 124 -31.64 15.87 12.76
C LEU A 124 -31.01 17.08 12.08
N TYR A 125 -29.71 17.05 11.78
CA TYR A 125 -29.04 18.07 10.99
C TYR A 125 -29.63 18.16 9.57
N LEU A 126 -29.75 17.04 8.87
CA LEU A 126 -30.30 17.00 7.52
C LEU A 126 -31.74 17.51 7.44
N LEU A 127 -32.55 17.26 8.48
CA LEU A 127 -33.94 17.72 8.54
C LEU A 127 -34.09 19.19 8.92
N ASN A 128 -33.23 19.71 9.80
CA ASN A 128 -33.43 21.03 10.43
C ASN A 128 -32.39 22.08 10.03
N GLY A 129 -31.40 21.73 9.20
CA GLY A 129 -30.37 22.64 8.70
C GLY A 129 -29.43 23.21 9.76
N ARG A 130 -29.45 22.69 11.01
CA ARG A 130 -28.64 23.19 12.12
C ARG A 130 -27.88 22.05 12.77
N PHE A 131 -26.56 22.20 12.89
CA PHE A 131 -25.77 21.32 13.76
C PHE A 131 -26.15 21.64 15.20
N THR A 132 -26.63 20.65 15.95
CA THR A 132 -26.73 20.80 17.40
C THR A 132 -25.31 20.75 17.97
N GLU A 133 -24.98 21.67 18.89
CA GLU A 133 -23.62 21.97 19.39
C GLU A 133 -22.83 20.77 19.96
N PHE A 134 -23.48 19.63 20.17
CA PHE A 134 -22.88 18.42 20.75
C PHE A 134 -21.78 17.77 19.89
N LEU A 135 -21.72 18.02 18.57
CA LEU A 135 -20.67 17.45 17.73
C LEU A 135 -19.36 18.25 17.77
N ILE A 136 -19.41 19.54 18.11
CA ILE A 136 -18.23 20.43 18.09
C ILE A 136 -17.29 20.10 19.26
N LEU A 137 -17.83 19.69 20.41
CA LEU A 137 -17.03 19.44 21.61
C LEU A 137 -16.17 18.16 21.56
N LYS A 138 -16.39 17.25 20.59
CA LYS A 138 -15.53 16.08 20.41
C LYS A 138 -14.36 16.30 19.46
N VAL A 139 -14.40 17.33 18.61
CA VAL A 139 -13.33 17.60 17.64
C VAL A 139 -12.26 18.55 18.20
N SER A 140 -12.55 19.31 19.26
CA SER A 140 -11.57 20.20 19.91
C SER A 140 -10.84 19.59 21.12
N ALA A 141 -10.98 18.29 21.39
CA ALA A 141 -10.40 17.65 22.58
C ALA A 141 -9.37 16.55 22.27
N GLU A 142 -8.84 16.48 21.05
CA GLU A 142 -7.73 15.58 20.67
C GLU A 142 -6.64 16.32 19.87
#